data_AF-A0A8T0SY79-F1
#
_entry.id   AF-A0A8T0SY79-F1
#
_cell.length_a   1.000
_cell.length_b   1.000
_cell.length_c   1.000
_cell.angle_alpha   90.00
_cell.angle_beta   90.00
_cell.angle_gamma   90.00
#
_symmetry.space_group_name_H-M   'P 1'
#
loop_
_entity.id
_entity.type
_entity.pdbx_description
1 polymer ?
#
loop_
_entity_poly.entity_id
_entity_poly.type
_entity_poly.pdbx_seq_one_letter_code
_entity_poly.pdbx_strand_id
1 'polypeptide(L)'
;MLGMARIHEWKPLIAMLVFDLISAVTTALIKKALQEGLDRLVLITLRQLVATVFLAPIAYFKERSTRPKLTLEILVYLFFSAAFGAALSQYTFFYGLQYTTATFAITFTNMAPVLTFLIAVLLRVESLNIKNKAGAAKIIGTLMSFAGVMLLTLYKGVALTHAHQAEPSESPDHVAESGKKSWTLGTLSLLANCLCFSFWLLLQSKLTKKYPALYSSTAYMFLISSLQGGGLTAAIQRRASVWVLTRPLEIVAVLYTGIMGSGVGYVVMTWCVEKRGPVFTSAFIPIIQIMVAMIDFFFLHENLYLGSVLGSILMILGLYILLWGKKRDALEASSSAAKEEEEDKEKQVKS
;
A
#
# COMPACT_ATOMS: atom_id res chain seq x y z
N MET A 1 -19.32 6.13 28.07
CA MET A 1 -18.63 5.02 27.37
C MET A 1 -18.82 5.00 25.86
N LEU A 2 -19.98 5.39 25.29
CA LEU A 2 -20.19 5.45 23.83
C LEU A 2 -19.24 6.41 23.06
N GLY A 3 -18.83 7.52 23.66
CA GLY A 3 -17.91 8.48 23.03
C GLY A 3 -16.49 7.93 22.83
N MET A 4 -15.94 7.22 23.83
CA MET A 4 -14.61 6.62 23.74
C MET A 4 -14.56 5.41 22.79
N ALA A 5 -15.63 4.62 22.75
CA ALA A 5 -15.77 3.53 21.77
C ALA A 5 -15.79 4.07 20.32
N ARG A 6 -16.51 5.18 20.09
CA ARG A 6 -16.55 5.84 18.78
C ARG A 6 -15.17 6.37 18.39
N ILE A 7 -14.47 7.08 19.29
CA ILE A 7 -13.11 7.59 19.02
C ILE A 7 -12.14 6.46 18.64
N HIS A 8 -12.28 5.27 19.25
CA HIS A 8 -11.42 4.14 18.93
C HIS A 8 -11.66 3.55 17.53
N GLU A 9 -12.89 3.67 16.99
CA GLU A 9 -13.22 3.22 15.63
C GLU A 9 -12.61 4.09 14.53
N TRP A 10 -12.44 5.41 14.75
CA TRP A 10 -11.91 6.35 13.77
C TRP A 10 -10.39 6.34 13.65
N LYS A 11 -9.66 5.91 14.69
CA LYS A 11 -8.18 5.95 14.68
C LYS A 11 -7.57 5.24 13.45
N PRO A 12 -7.99 4.02 13.06
CA PRO A 12 -7.45 3.37 11.86
C PRO A 12 -7.84 4.07 10.54
N LEU A 13 -9.01 4.71 10.49
CA LEU A 13 -9.43 5.50 9.32
C LEU A 13 -8.53 6.72 9.14
N ILE A 14 -8.34 7.50 10.21
CA ILE A 14 -7.47 8.69 10.20
C ILE A 14 -6.02 8.29 9.90
N ALA A 15 -5.55 7.19 10.50
CA ALA A 15 -4.21 6.66 10.26
C ALA A 15 -4.00 6.29 8.78
N MET A 16 -4.98 5.65 8.13
CA MET A 16 -4.89 5.39 6.69
C MET A 16 -4.88 6.66 5.86
N LEU A 17 -5.72 7.66 6.17
CA LEU A 17 -5.69 8.94 5.44
C LEU A 17 -4.34 9.67 5.60
N VAL A 18 -3.71 9.60 6.77
CA VAL A 18 -2.36 10.14 7.00
C VAL A 18 -1.32 9.36 6.19
N PHE A 19 -1.41 8.03 6.16
CA PHE A 19 -0.55 7.20 5.31
C PHE A 19 -0.73 7.53 3.82
N ASP A 20 -1.96 7.74 3.37
CA ASP A 20 -2.27 8.05 1.98
C ASP A 20 -1.69 9.41 1.59
N LEU A 21 -1.79 10.41 2.47
CA LEU A 21 -1.20 11.74 2.28
C LEU A 21 0.33 11.67 2.22
N ILE A 22 0.96 10.95 3.15
CA ILE A 22 2.41 10.72 3.16
C ILE A 22 2.85 10.06 1.85
N SER A 23 2.08 9.07 1.38
CA SER A 23 2.36 8.34 0.14
C SER A 23 2.19 9.22 -1.09
N ALA A 24 1.21 10.11 -1.10
CA ALA A 24 0.99 11.06 -2.19
C ALA A 24 2.16 12.06 -2.32
N VAL A 25 2.58 12.67 -1.20
CA VAL A 25 3.77 13.56 -1.18
C VAL A 25 5.05 12.81 -1.56
N THR A 26 5.20 11.57 -1.07
CA THR A 26 6.32 10.69 -1.44
C THR A 26 6.37 10.47 -2.94
N THR A 27 5.22 10.22 -3.58
CA THR A 27 5.12 10.00 -5.02
C THR A 27 5.54 11.23 -5.81
N ALA A 28 5.06 12.42 -5.42
CA ALA A 28 5.44 13.68 -6.06
C ALA A 28 6.96 13.95 -5.95
N LEU A 29 7.55 13.73 -4.77
CA LEU A 29 9.00 13.91 -4.56
C LEU A 29 9.83 12.90 -5.35
N ILE A 30 9.42 11.63 -5.42
CA ILE A 30 10.07 10.62 -6.24
C ILE A 30 10.02 11.03 -7.72
N LYS A 31 8.84 11.44 -8.23
CA LYS A 31 8.69 11.91 -9.63
C LYS A 31 9.70 13.02 -9.94
N LYS A 32 9.80 14.03 -9.07
CA LYS A 32 10.72 15.16 -9.25
C LYS A 32 12.20 14.73 -9.17
N ALA A 33 12.57 13.89 -8.21
CA ALA A 33 13.94 13.41 -8.08
C ALA A 33 14.39 12.57 -9.28
N LEU A 34 13.50 11.73 -9.83
CA LEU A 34 13.78 10.95 -11.04
C LEU A 34 13.92 11.83 -12.29
N GLN A 35 13.16 12.92 -12.40
CA GLN A 35 13.32 13.89 -13.49
C GLN A 35 14.67 14.62 -13.45
N GLU A 36 15.23 14.81 -12.25
CA GLU A 36 16.56 15.40 -12.09
C GLU A 36 17.73 14.43 -12.36
N GLY A 37 17.43 13.16 -12.63
CA GLY A 37 18.41 12.15 -13.04
C GLY A 37 18.82 11.15 -11.95
N LEU A 38 18.15 11.16 -10.78
CA LEU A 38 18.42 10.17 -9.73
C LEU A 38 18.06 8.75 -10.21
N ASP A 39 18.97 7.81 -10.02
CA ASP A 39 18.72 6.41 -10.38
C ASP A 39 17.64 5.78 -9.47
N ARG A 40 16.71 5.07 -10.10
CA ARG A 40 15.54 4.46 -9.43
C ARG A 40 15.94 3.41 -8.42
N LEU A 41 16.93 2.58 -8.73
CA LEU A 41 17.36 1.46 -7.89
C LEU A 41 18.17 1.95 -6.69
N VAL A 42 19.01 2.97 -6.90
CA VAL A 42 19.72 3.67 -5.82
C VAL A 42 18.72 4.35 -4.89
N LEU A 43 17.74 5.08 -5.42
CA LEU A 43 16.69 5.72 -4.63
C LEU A 43 15.95 4.71 -3.75
N ILE A 44 15.51 3.58 -4.31
CA ILE A 44 14.84 2.49 -3.58
C ILE A 44 15.74 1.98 -2.43
N THR A 45 17.00 1.70 -2.74
CA THR A 45 17.95 1.12 -1.77
C THR A 45 18.22 2.09 -0.62
N LEU A 46 18.54 3.35 -0.94
CA LEU A 46 18.86 4.38 0.05
C LEU A 46 17.64 4.74 0.90
N ARG A 47 16.46 4.83 0.30
CA ARG A 47 15.20 5.05 1.01
C ARG A 47 14.96 4.00 2.10
N GLN A 48 15.19 2.72 1.79
CA GLN A 48 15.02 1.62 2.74
C GLN A 48 16.10 1.63 3.83
N LEU A 49 17.33 1.99 3.48
CA LEU A 49 18.41 2.16 4.44
C LEU A 49 18.12 3.29 5.43
N VAL A 50 17.67 4.46 4.93
CA VAL A 50 17.26 5.59 5.76
C VAL A 50 16.12 5.20 6.70
N ALA A 51 15.11 4.48 6.20
CA ALA A 51 14.01 3.98 7.04
C ALA A 51 14.52 3.09 8.18
N THR A 52 15.50 2.23 7.89
CA THR A 52 16.14 1.36 8.88
C THR A 52 16.87 2.17 9.95
N VAL A 53 17.72 3.11 9.53
CA VAL A 53 18.50 3.97 10.45
C VAL A 53 17.58 4.82 11.31
N PHE A 54 16.48 5.33 10.74
CA PHE A 54 15.47 6.11 11.46
C PHE A 54 14.69 5.26 12.47
N LEU A 55 14.23 4.06 12.08
CA LEU A 55 13.41 3.20 12.93
C LEU A 55 14.22 2.45 13.99
N ALA A 56 15.49 2.13 13.74
CA ALA A 56 16.34 1.36 14.66
C ALA A 56 16.41 1.94 16.09
N PRO A 57 16.69 3.24 16.32
CA PRO A 57 16.68 3.81 17.67
C PRO A 57 15.28 3.81 18.28
N ILE A 58 14.24 4.12 17.50
CA ILE A 58 12.85 4.12 17.98
C ILE A 58 12.45 2.72 18.44
N ALA A 59 12.76 1.70 17.65
CA ALA A 59 12.53 0.30 17.95
C ALA A 59 13.28 -0.13 19.21
N TYR A 60 14.56 0.24 19.34
CA TYR A 60 15.34 -0.06 20.54
C TYR A 60 14.73 0.56 21.79
N PHE A 61 14.50 1.88 21.81
CA PHE A 61 14.01 2.53 23.03
C PHE A 61 12.58 2.14 23.39
N LYS A 62 11.70 1.95 22.42
CA LYS A 62 10.27 1.68 22.65
C LYS A 62 9.97 0.20 22.91
N GLU A 63 10.75 -0.71 22.34
CA GLU A 63 10.43 -2.15 22.36
C GLU A 63 11.49 -3.01 23.06
N ARG A 64 12.62 -2.46 23.54
CA ARG A 64 13.69 -3.26 24.20
C ARG A 64 13.20 -4.19 25.32
N SER A 65 12.16 -3.78 26.05
CA SER A 65 11.64 -4.54 27.20
C SER A 65 10.49 -5.49 26.83
N THR A 66 9.81 -5.28 25.71
CA THR A 66 8.60 -6.02 25.30
C THR A 66 8.82 -6.89 24.07
N ARG A 67 9.96 -6.74 23.41
CA ARG A 67 10.30 -7.40 22.15
C ARG A 67 10.44 -8.92 22.33
N PRO A 68 9.71 -9.74 21.54
CA PRO A 68 9.88 -11.19 21.54
C PRO A 68 11.27 -11.62 21.04
N LYS A 69 11.69 -12.84 21.40
CA LYS A 69 12.92 -13.44 20.87
C LYS A 69 12.79 -13.65 19.36
N LEU A 70 13.86 -13.33 18.61
CA LEU A 70 13.94 -13.66 17.20
C LEU A 70 14.17 -15.18 17.03
N THR A 71 13.13 -15.90 16.65
CA THR A 71 13.22 -17.31 16.24
C THR A 71 13.55 -17.39 14.75
N LEU A 72 14.05 -18.55 14.30
CA LEU A 72 14.26 -18.80 12.87
C LEU A 72 12.97 -18.61 12.07
N GLU A 73 11.84 -19.04 12.62
CA GLU A 73 10.53 -18.82 12.01
C GLU A 73 10.26 -17.32 11.78
N ILE A 74 10.43 -16.47 12.79
CA ILE A 74 10.23 -15.02 12.66
C ILE A 74 11.19 -14.42 11.63
N LEU A 75 12.45 -14.87 11.59
CA LEU A 75 13.41 -14.43 10.58
C LEU A 75 12.96 -14.78 9.16
N VAL A 76 12.41 -15.98 8.95
CA VAL A 76 11.84 -16.39 7.66
C VAL A 76 10.65 -15.51 7.29
N TYR A 77 9.74 -15.22 8.23
CA TYR A 77 8.63 -14.29 7.99
C TYR A 77 9.14 -12.89 7.62
N LEU A 78 10.15 -12.37 8.32
CA LEU A 78 10.75 -11.06 8.04
C LEU A 78 11.44 -11.04 6.67
N PHE A 79 12.12 -12.12 6.29
CA PHE A 79 12.78 -12.24 4.99
C PHE A 79 11.77 -12.19 3.83
N PHE A 80 10.69 -12.96 3.91
CA PHE A 80 9.63 -12.92 2.90
C PHE A 80 8.84 -11.61 2.95
N SER A 81 8.67 -11.01 4.13
CA SER A 81 8.05 -9.69 4.26
C SER A 81 8.87 -8.62 3.55
N ALA A 82 10.19 -8.63 3.72
CA ALA A 82 11.11 -7.75 3.02
C ALA A 82 11.08 -7.98 1.50
N ALA A 83 11.11 -9.25 1.08
CA ALA A 83 11.09 -9.63 -0.32
C ALA A 83 9.79 -9.16 -1.01
N PHE A 84 8.62 -9.46 -0.45
CA PHE A 84 7.35 -9.15 -1.10
C PHE A 84 6.89 -7.70 -0.90
N GLY A 85 7.11 -7.10 0.26
CA GLY A 85 6.56 -5.78 0.60
C GLY A 85 7.41 -4.59 0.23
N ALA A 86 8.70 -4.81 0.00
CA ALA A 86 9.65 -3.75 -0.27
C ALA A 86 10.49 -4.06 -1.51
N ALA A 87 11.29 -5.13 -1.52
CA ALA A 87 12.18 -5.41 -2.64
C ALA A 87 11.42 -5.75 -3.94
N LEU A 88 10.88 -6.97 -4.07
CA LEU A 88 10.28 -7.43 -5.31
C LEU A 88 9.13 -6.54 -5.78
N SER A 89 8.27 -6.06 -4.87
CA SER A 89 7.21 -5.11 -5.20
C SER A 89 7.76 -3.83 -5.83
N GLN A 90 8.72 -3.14 -5.20
CA GLN A 90 9.24 -1.89 -5.77
C GLN A 90 9.99 -2.12 -7.08
N TYR A 91 10.82 -3.16 -7.17
CA TYR A 91 11.56 -3.46 -8.41
C TYR A 91 10.61 -3.77 -9.57
N THR A 92 9.62 -4.63 -9.36
CA THR A 92 8.65 -5.00 -10.40
C THR A 92 7.74 -3.84 -10.77
N PHE A 93 7.41 -2.94 -9.85
CA PHE A 93 6.71 -1.69 -10.15
C PHE A 93 7.53 -0.78 -11.08
N PHE A 94 8.77 -0.46 -10.69
CA PHE A 94 9.60 0.44 -11.49
C PHE A 94 10.02 -0.16 -12.83
N TYR A 95 10.25 -1.47 -12.88
CA TYR A 95 10.51 -2.20 -14.12
C TYR A 95 9.27 -2.23 -15.02
N GLY A 96 8.08 -2.47 -14.45
CA GLY A 96 6.81 -2.35 -15.15
C GLY A 96 6.62 -0.97 -15.76
N LEU A 97 6.92 0.07 -15.00
CA LEU A 97 6.84 1.48 -15.41
C LEU A 97 7.84 1.86 -16.53
N GLN A 98 8.91 1.08 -16.76
CA GLN A 98 9.82 1.33 -17.88
C GLN A 98 9.22 0.94 -19.23
N TYR A 99 8.31 -0.04 -19.25
CA TYR A 99 7.73 -0.59 -20.48
C TYR A 99 6.23 -0.30 -20.63
N THR A 100 5.66 0.47 -19.69
CA THR A 100 4.25 0.85 -19.67
C THR A 100 4.11 2.31 -19.25
N THR A 101 2.88 2.82 -19.22
CA THR A 101 2.61 4.20 -18.80
C THR A 101 2.39 4.29 -17.28
N ALA A 102 2.62 5.46 -16.71
CA ALA A 102 2.32 5.73 -15.29
C ALA A 102 0.86 5.44 -14.96
N THR A 103 -0.07 5.86 -15.83
CA THR A 103 -1.50 5.56 -15.69
C THR A 103 -1.75 4.06 -15.63
N PHE A 104 -1.14 3.28 -16.52
CA PHE A 104 -1.29 1.83 -16.55
C PHE A 104 -0.73 1.15 -15.28
N ALA A 105 0.44 1.58 -14.80
CA ALA A 105 1.02 1.09 -13.55
C ALA A 105 0.15 1.40 -12.32
N ILE A 106 -0.48 2.57 -12.29
CA ILE A 106 -1.41 2.99 -11.24
C ILE A 106 -2.70 2.17 -11.30
N THR A 107 -3.24 1.88 -12.51
CA THR A 107 -4.39 0.99 -12.70
C THR A 107 -4.16 -0.35 -12.01
N PHE A 108 -2.96 -0.94 -12.21
CA PHE A 108 -2.56 -2.18 -11.55
C PHE A 108 -2.47 -2.03 -10.03
N THR A 109 -1.81 -0.98 -9.54
CA THR A 109 -1.68 -0.72 -8.09
C THR A 109 -3.05 -0.61 -7.41
N ASN A 110 -4.01 0.00 -8.08
CA ASN A 110 -5.36 0.12 -7.59
C ASN A 110 -6.19 -1.18 -7.68
N MET A 111 -5.66 -2.26 -8.29
CA MET A 111 -6.20 -3.61 -8.18
C MET A 111 -5.82 -4.29 -6.86
N ALA A 112 -4.90 -3.71 -6.07
CA ALA A 112 -4.47 -4.26 -4.78
C ALA A 112 -5.64 -4.62 -3.82
N PRO A 113 -6.72 -3.82 -3.65
CA PRO A 113 -7.86 -4.22 -2.82
C PRO A 113 -8.50 -5.53 -3.28
N VAL A 114 -8.72 -5.69 -4.58
CA VAL A 114 -9.36 -6.86 -5.18
C VAL A 114 -8.50 -8.09 -5.00
N LEU A 115 -7.21 -8.01 -5.37
CA LEU A 115 -6.28 -9.14 -5.23
C LEU A 115 -6.06 -9.50 -3.77
N THR A 116 -5.94 -8.52 -2.88
CA THR A 116 -5.85 -8.73 -1.43
C THR A 116 -7.08 -9.48 -0.91
N PHE A 117 -8.28 -9.08 -1.34
CA PHE A 117 -9.52 -9.76 -0.95
C PHE A 117 -9.60 -11.19 -1.49
N LEU A 118 -9.31 -11.40 -2.78
CA LEU A 118 -9.32 -12.73 -3.40
C LEU A 118 -8.34 -13.68 -2.71
N ILE A 119 -7.11 -13.24 -2.47
CA ILE A 119 -6.09 -14.04 -1.77
C ILE A 119 -6.51 -14.25 -0.31
N ALA A 120 -7.12 -13.26 0.35
CA ALA A 120 -7.58 -13.39 1.74
C ALA A 120 -8.71 -14.43 1.87
N VAL A 121 -9.63 -14.50 0.90
CA VAL A 121 -10.65 -15.54 0.84
C VAL A 121 -10.02 -16.91 0.55
N LEU A 122 -9.10 -16.99 -0.42
CA LEU A 122 -8.40 -18.23 -0.77
C LEU A 122 -7.61 -18.82 0.42
N LEU A 123 -6.90 -17.97 1.16
CA LEU A 123 -6.12 -18.34 2.34
C LEU A 123 -6.96 -18.45 3.62
N ARG A 124 -8.30 -18.32 3.52
CA ARG A 124 -9.25 -18.33 4.65
C ARG A 124 -8.91 -17.34 5.77
N VAL A 125 -8.26 -16.22 5.41
CA VAL A 125 -7.99 -15.09 6.31
C VAL A 125 -9.25 -14.26 6.50
N GLU A 126 -10.09 -14.16 5.46
CA GLU A 126 -11.39 -13.49 5.50
C GLU A 126 -12.49 -14.52 5.21
N SER A 127 -13.52 -14.59 6.07
CA SER A 127 -14.69 -15.42 5.80
C SER A 127 -15.61 -14.73 4.79
N LEU A 128 -16.05 -15.49 3.79
CA LEU A 128 -16.97 -15.01 2.77
C LEU A 128 -18.22 -15.88 2.78
N ASN A 129 -19.30 -15.37 3.37
CA ASN A 129 -20.61 -15.99 3.24
C ASN A 129 -21.48 -15.17 2.28
N ILE A 130 -21.51 -15.56 1.01
CA ILE A 130 -22.27 -14.84 -0.03
C ILE A 130 -23.77 -14.81 0.28
N LYS A 131 -24.26 -15.75 1.10
CA LYS A 131 -25.68 -15.82 1.47
C LYS A 131 -26.08 -14.76 2.50
N ASN A 132 -25.15 -14.17 3.25
CA ASN A 132 -25.47 -13.11 4.21
C ASN A 132 -25.27 -11.71 3.60
N LYS A 133 -25.99 -10.72 4.14
CA LYS A 133 -25.95 -9.33 3.64
C LYS A 133 -24.55 -8.71 3.74
N ALA A 134 -23.76 -9.13 4.72
CA ALA A 134 -22.40 -8.66 4.93
C ALA A 134 -21.43 -9.14 3.85
N GLY A 135 -21.45 -10.43 3.51
CA GLY A 135 -20.63 -11.02 2.45
C GLY A 135 -20.98 -10.47 1.07
N ALA A 136 -22.28 -10.31 0.77
CA ALA A 136 -22.73 -9.64 -0.44
C ALA A 136 -22.21 -8.18 -0.52
N ALA A 137 -22.29 -7.42 0.57
CA ALA A 137 -21.76 -6.06 0.64
C ALA A 137 -20.24 -6.01 0.42
N LYS A 138 -19.46 -6.96 0.96
CA LYS A 138 -18.01 -7.01 0.72
C LYS A 138 -17.68 -7.20 -0.77
N ILE A 139 -18.38 -8.10 -1.46
CA ILE A 139 -18.16 -8.35 -2.89
C ILE A 139 -18.56 -7.12 -3.71
N ILE A 140 -19.78 -6.61 -3.50
CA ILE A 140 -20.30 -5.46 -4.24
C ILE A 140 -19.41 -4.23 -4.02
N GLY A 141 -19.05 -3.95 -2.77
CA GLY A 141 -18.17 -2.84 -2.43
C GLY A 141 -16.78 -2.97 -3.08
N THR A 142 -16.21 -4.17 -3.09
CA THR A 142 -14.92 -4.44 -3.76
C THR A 142 -15.01 -4.24 -5.27
N LEU A 143 -16.06 -4.76 -5.92
CA LEU A 143 -16.28 -4.61 -7.37
C LEU A 143 -16.55 -3.15 -7.76
N MET A 144 -17.36 -2.43 -6.97
CA MET A 144 -17.67 -1.02 -7.19
C MET A 144 -16.43 -0.14 -6.99
N SER A 145 -15.61 -0.43 -5.97
CA SER A 145 -14.32 0.24 -5.76
C SER A 145 -13.37 0.01 -6.94
N PHE A 146 -13.32 -1.21 -7.46
CA PHE A 146 -12.52 -1.55 -8.64
C PHE A 146 -13.02 -0.84 -9.91
N ALA A 147 -14.33 -0.79 -10.12
CA ALA A 147 -14.92 -0.07 -11.25
C ALA A 147 -14.63 1.44 -11.17
N GLY A 148 -14.73 2.05 -9.98
CA GLY A 148 -14.38 3.45 -9.75
C GLY A 148 -12.92 3.75 -10.06
N VAL A 149 -12.02 2.86 -9.67
CA VAL A 149 -10.59 2.91 -10.02
C VAL A 149 -10.38 2.85 -11.54
N MET A 150 -11.01 1.89 -12.22
CA MET A 150 -10.86 1.73 -13.68
C MET A 150 -11.38 2.98 -14.40
N LEU A 151 -12.48 3.56 -13.92
CA LEU A 151 -13.01 4.81 -14.46
C LEU A 151 -12.03 5.98 -14.23
N LEU A 152 -11.46 6.09 -13.03
CA LEU A 152 -10.47 7.12 -12.68
C LEU A 152 -9.21 7.06 -13.57
N THR A 153 -8.80 5.86 -13.98
CA THR A 153 -7.56 5.66 -14.75
C THR A 153 -7.75 5.60 -16.26
N LEU A 154 -8.79 4.92 -16.74
CA LEU A 154 -8.99 4.68 -18.18
C LEU A 154 -9.84 5.76 -18.85
N TYR A 155 -10.68 6.44 -18.09
CA TYR A 155 -11.51 7.52 -18.60
C TYR A 155 -10.95 8.86 -18.14
N LYS A 156 -10.39 9.63 -19.08
CA LYS A 156 -9.92 11.00 -18.82
C LYS A 156 -11.15 11.93 -18.81
N GLY A 157 -11.92 11.95 -19.90
CA GLY A 157 -13.09 12.83 -20.05
C GLY A 157 -12.69 14.28 -20.33
N VAL A 158 -13.65 15.21 -20.21
CA VAL A 158 -13.41 16.65 -20.42
C VAL A 158 -12.57 17.25 -19.27
N ALA A 159 -11.71 18.22 -19.60
CA ALA A 159 -11.05 19.03 -18.57
C ALA A 159 -12.11 19.90 -17.89
N LEU A 160 -12.20 19.79 -16.57
CA LEU A 160 -13.15 20.55 -15.75
C LEU A 160 -12.57 21.88 -15.27
N THR A 161 -11.26 22.07 -15.42
CA THR A 161 -10.53 23.26 -14.99
C THR A 161 -9.66 23.74 -16.14
N HIS A 162 -9.47 25.06 -16.23
CA HIS A 162 -8.62 25.73 -17.20
C HIS A 162 -7.39 26.28 -16.48
N ALA A 163 -6.54 25.42 -15.93
CA ALA A 163 -5.19 25.82 -15.58
C ALA A 163 -4.39 25.96 -16.89
N HIS A 164 -3.48 26.94 -16.96
CA HIS A 164 -2.71 27.28 -18.17
C HIS A 164 -2.21 26.04 -18.91
N GLN A 165 -2.34 26.04 -20.24
CA GLN A 165 -1.89 24.97 -21.13
C GLN A 165 -0.38 24.76 -20.98
N ALA A 166 0.03 23.81 -20.14
CA ALA A 166 1.25 23.07 -20.38
C ALA A 166 0.96 22.10 -21.53
N GLU A 167 1.82 22.10 -22.54
CA GLU A 167 1.70 21.26 -23.73
C GLU A 167 1.46 19.79 -23.38
N PRO A 168 0.79 19.01 -24.25
CA PRO A 168 0.60 17.59 -24.03
C PRO A 168 1.98 16.94 -23.97
N SER A 169 2.38 16.42 -22.81
CA SER A 169 3.55 15.56 -22.70
C SER A 169 3.35 14.35 -23.62
N GLU A 170 4.23 14.24 -24.59
CA GLU A 170 4.26 13.28 -25.69
C GLU A 170 3.79 11.87 -25.32
N SER A 171 2.86 11.34 -26.11
CA SER A 171 2.62 9.91 -26.24
C SER A 171 3.81 9.27 -26.95
N PRO A 172 4.51 8.27 -26.36
CA PRO A 172 5.45 7.48 -27.14
C PRO A 172 4.65 6.47 -27.97
N ASP A 173 4.26 6.87 -29.17
CA ASP A 173 4.00 5.96 -30.29
C ASP A 173 5.34 5.43 -30.77
N HIS A 174 5.76 4.20 -30.43
CA HIS A 174 6.83 3.51 -31.18
C HIS A 174 6.80 1.96 -31.11
N VAL A 175 6.51 1.38 -32.28
CA VAL A 175 7.13 0.19 -32.92
C VAL A 175 6.53 -1.21 -32.66
N ALA A 176 5.99 -1.74 -33.77
CA ALA A 176 5.46 -3.09 -33.97
C ALA A 176 6.44 -4.23 -33.61
N GLU A 177 5.86 -5.35 -33.16
CA GLU A 177 6.46 -6.63 -32.69
C GLU A 177 7.44 -6.57 -31.50
N SER A 178 8.45 -5.69 -31.49
CA SER A 178 9.36 -5.49 -30.34
C SER A 178 8.65 -4.79 -29.16
N GLY A 179 7.73 -3.87 -29.47
CA GLY A 179 6.87 -3.20 -28.49
C GLY A 179 5.91 -4.16 -27.76
N LYS A 180 5.49 -5.26 -28.40
CA LYS A 180 4.53 -6.19 -27.80
C LYS A 180 5.16 -7.05 -26.70
N LYS A 181 6.40 -7.54 -26.91
CA LYS A 181 7.15 -8.33 -25.91
C LYS A 181 7.54 -7.46 -24.70
N SER A 182 8.03 -6.25 -24.95
CA SER A 182 8.39 -5.30 -23.89
C SER A 182 7.17 -4.84 -23.09
N TRP A 183 6.06 -4.50 -23.75
CA TRP A 183 4.80 -4.16 -23.07
C TRP A 183 4.23 -5.32 -22.24
N THR A 184 4.32 -6.55 -22.76
CA THR A 184 3.87 -7.76 -22.05
C THR A 184 4.72 -8.00 -20.79
N LEU A 185 6.04 -7.83 -20.90
CA LEU A 185 6.95 -7.94 -19.76
C LEU A 185 6.66 -6.85 -18.71
N GLY A 186 6.37 -5.63 -19.15
CA GLY A 186 5.92 -4.55 -18.28
C GLY A 186 4.61 -4.87 -17.56
N THR A 187 3.62 -5.38 -18.29
CA THR A 187 2.32 -5.81 -17.74
C THR A 187 2.47 -6.93 -16.72
N LEU A 188 3.28 -7.96 -17.04
CA LEU A 188 3.54 -9.07 -16.12
C LEU A 188 4.26 -8.60 -14.85
N SER A 189 5.17 -7.63 -14.98
CA SER A 189 5.87 -7.03 -13.84
C SER A 189 4.93 -6.22 -12.95
N LEU A 190 4.01 -5.43 -13.53
CA LEU A 190 2.99 -4.72 -12.77
C LEU A 190 2.03 -5.68 -12.05
N LEU A 191 1.63 -6.78 -12.71
CA LEU A 191 0.82 -7.82 -12.07
C LEU A 191 1.59 -8.47 -10.91
N ALA A 192 2.86 -8.82 -11.12
CA ALA A 192 3.73 -9.38 -10.07
C ALA A 192 3.86 -8.41 -8.88
N ASN A 193 4.04 -7.12 -9.13
CA ASN A 193 4.04 -6.10 -8.08
C ASN A 193 2.77 -6.17 -7.23
N CYS A 194 1.60 -6.18 -7.86
CA CYS A 194 0.32 -6.16 -7.16
C CYS A 194 0.06 -7.43 -6.36
N LEU A 195 0.47 -8.59 -6.89
CA LEU A 195 0.42 -9.86 -6.20
C LEU A 195 1.37 -9.88 -4.99
N CYS A 196 2.61 -9.40 -5.15
CA CYS A 196 3.59 -9.30 -4.07
C CYS A 196 3.08 -8.39 -2.95
N PHE A 197 2.57 -7.22 -3.30
CA PHE A 197 2.04 -6.26 -2.33
C PHE A 197 0.81 -6.81 -1.59
N SER A 198 -0.11 -7.45 -2.32
CA SER A 198 -1.29 -8.09 -1.72
C SER A 198 -0.88 -9.22 -0.77
N PHE A 199 0.04 -10.09 -1.19
CA PHE A 199 0.56 -11.16 -0.34
C PHE A 199 1.28 -10.61 0.88
N TRP A 200 2.03 -9.52 0.73
CA TRP A 200 2.70 -8.85 1.83
C TRP A 200 1.72 -8.35 2.89
N LEU A 201 0.59 -7.74 2.51
CA LEU A 201 -0.43 -7.30 3.48
C LEU A 201 -0.95 -8.48 4.31
N LEU A 202 -1.22 -9.62 3.67
CA LEU A 202 -1.66 -10.82 4.36
C LEU A 202 -0.57 -11.39 5.26
N LEU A 203 0.67 -11.45 4.77
CA LEU A 203 1.82 -11.89 5.53
C LEU A 203 2.02 -11.01 6.77
N GLN A 204 1.83 -9.69 6.64
CA GLN A 204 1.95 -8.77 7.76
C GLN A 204 0.88 -8.99 8.83
N SER A 205 -0.36 -9.32 8.43
CA SER A 205 -1.41 -9.66 9.40
C SER A 205 -1.06 -10.87 10.27
N LYS A 206 -0.22 -11.79 9.78
CA LYS A 206 0.28 -12.95 10.53
C LYS A 206 1.54 -12.60 11.32
N LEU A 207 2.45 -11.84 10.72
CA LEU A 207 3.71 -11.43 11.35
C LEU A 207 3.45 -10.55 12.59
N THR A 208 2.56 -9.56 12.50
CA THR A 208 2.20 -8.69 13.64
C THR A 208 1.63 -9.45 14.83
N LYS A 209 0.96 -10.59 14.62
CA LYS A 209 0.48 -11.48 15.69
C LYS A 209 1.60 -12.31 16.32
N LYS A 210 2.53 -12.82 15.50
CA LYS A 210 3.66 -13.66 15.96
C LYS A 210 4.78 -12.84 16.59
N TYR A 211 4.96 -11.61 16.12
CA TYR A 211 6.01 -10.70 16.52
C TYR A 211 5.43 -9.30 16.75
N PRO A 212 4.78 -9.07 17.91
CA PRO A 212 4.11 -7.80 18.26
C PRO A 212 5.09 -6.66 18.61
N ALA A 213 6.18 -6.53 17.85
CA ALA A 213 7.14 -5.45 17.93
C ALA A 213 7.15 -4.72 16.57
N LEU A 214 6.16 -3.84 16.40
CA LEU A 214 5.85 -3.14 15.16
C LEU A 214 7.09 -2.42 14.59
N TYR A 215 7.75 -1.59 15.39
CA TYR A 215 8.88 -0.78 14.93
C TYR A 215 10.08 -1.65 14.58
N SER A 216 10.40 -2.64 15.43
CA SER A 216 11.46 -3.61 15.19
C SER A 216 11.18 -4.43 13.92
N SER A 217 9.96 -4.91 13.74
CA SER A 217 9.58 -5.72 12.57
C SER A 217 9.75 -4.94 11.27
N THR A 218 9.32 -3.67 11.24
CA THR A 218 9.47 -2.79 10.09
C THR A 218 10.92 -2.41 9.84
N ALA A 219 11.71 -2.16 10.90
CA ALA A 219 13.14 -1.90 10.78
C ALA A 219 13.89 -3.12 10.19
N TYR A 220 13.61 -4.33 10.67
CA TYR A 220 14.20 -5.55 10.10
C TYR A 220 13.78 -5.79 8.65
N MET A 221 12.51 -5.56 8.34
CA MET A 221 11.99 -5.69 6.98
C MET A 221 12.75 -4.75 6.02
N PHE A 222 12.95 -3.48 6.39
CA PHE A 222 13.69 -2.54 5.56
C PHE A 222 15.19 -2.80 5.53
N LEU A 223 15.79 -3.30 6.62
CA LEU A 223 17.19 -3.71 6.62
C LEU A 223 17.42 -4.86 5.63
N ILE A 224 16.62 -5.92 5.74
CA ILE A 224 16.71 -7.08 4.86
C ILE A 224 16.41 -6.68 3.42
N SER A 225 15.40 -5.83 3.19
CA SER A 225 15.07 -5.34 1.85
C SER A 225 16.20 -4.48 1.26
N SER A 226 16.84 -3.62 2.07
CA SER A 226 17.97 -2.81 1.64
C SER A 226 19.17 -3.69 1.27
N LEU A 227 19.38 -4.82 1.95
CA LEU A 227 20.40 -5.80 1.59
C LEU A 227 20.04 -6.55 0.29
N GLN A 228 18.80 -7.03 0.16
CA GLN A 228 18.30 -7.73 -1.03
C GLN A 228 18.35 -6.83 -2.27
N GLY A 229 17.77 -5.63 -2.17
CA GLY A 229 17.74 -4.62 -3.22
C GLY A 229 19.11 -4.02 -3.47
N GLY A 230 19.85 -3.66 -2.42
CA GLY A 230 21.18 -3.06 -2.55
C GLY A 230 22.18 -3.97 -3.24
N GLY A 231 22.17 -5.28 -2.95
CA GLY A 231 22.98 -6.26 -3.67
C GLY A 231 22.64 -6.32 -5.16
N LEU A 232 21.34 -6.34 -5.50
CA LEU A 232 20.88 -6.32 -6.89
C LEU A 232 21.24 -5.01 -7.60
N THR A 233 21.04 -3.87 -6.94
CA THR A 233 21.41 -2.54 -7.46
C THR A 233 22.91 -2.47 -7.69
N ALA A 234 23.74 -2.94 -6.77
CA ALA A 234 25.20 -2.92 -6.93
C ALA A 234 25.66 -3.84 -8.08
N ALA A 235 24.97 -4.96 -8.30
CA ALA A 235 25.26 -5.87 -9.42
C ALA A 235 24.91 -5.25 -10.78
N ILE A 236 23.80 -4.49 -10.86
CA ILE A 236 23.34 -3.81 -12.08
C ILE A 236 24.13 -2.51 -12.30
N GLN A 237 24.18 -1.64 -11.29
CA GLN A 237 24.85 -0.34 -11.28
C GLN A 237 26.26 -0.48 -10.69
N ARG A 238 27.20 -0.95 -11.53
CA ARG A 238 28.61 -1.15 -11.13
C ARG A 238 29.39 0.15 -10.90
N ARG A 239 28.85 1.30 -11.30
CA ARG A 239 29.51 2.60 -11.16
C ARG A 239 29.19 3.20 -9.80
N ALA A 240 30.23 3.41 -8.98
CA ALA A 240 30.09 4.02 -7.65
C ALA A 240 29.50 5.45 -7.71
N SER A 241 29.70 6.18 -8.81
CA SER A 241 29.19 7.55 -8.99
C SER A 241 27.66 7.65 -8.93
N VAL A 242 26.94 6.57 -9.27
CA VAL A 242 25.46 6.55 -9.26
C VAL A 242 24.89 6.56 -7.84
N TRP A 243 25.71 6.17 -6.85
CA TRP A 243 25.34 6.16 -5.43
C TRP A 243 25.58 7.49 -4.72
N VAL A 244 26.29 8.41 -5.37
CA VAL A 244 26.62 9.72 -4.80
C VAL A 244 25.47 10.67 -5.07
N LEU A 245 24.80 11.12 -4.00
CA LEU A 245 23.78 12.17 -4.08
C LEU A 245 24.49 13.52 -4.18
N THR A 246 24.29 14.22 -5.29
CA THR A 246 25.00 15.49 -5.57
C THR A 246 24.11 16.70 -5.40
N ARG A 247 22.80 16.56 -5.63
CA ARG A 247 21.85 17.67 -5.60
C ARG A 247 21.10 17.72 -4.27
N PRO A 248 20.80 18.92 -3.74
CA PRO A 248 20.00 19.06 -2.52
C PRO A 248 18.64 18.36 -2.62
N LEU A 249 17.99 18.39 -3.80
CA LEU A 249 16.70 17.73 -4.00
C LEU A 249 16.80 16.21 -3.85
N GLU A 250 17.85 15.58 -4.40
CA GLU A 250 18.06 14.14 -4.30
C GLU A 250 18.18 13.70 -2.83
N ILE A 251 18.94 14.47 -2.04
CA ILE A 251 19.12 14.23 -0.60
C ILE A 251 17.79 14.38 0.14
N VAL A 252 17.07 15.48 -0.10
CA VAL A 252 15.75 15.71 0.52
C VAL A 252 14.75 14.62 0.15
N ALA A 253 14.73 14.20 -1.12
CA ALA A 253 13.87 13.13 -1.59
C ALA A 253 14.20 11.80 -0.91
N VAL A 254 15.48 11.40 -0.87
CA VAL A 254 15.91 10.15 -0.20
C VAL A 254 15.57 10.18 1.29
N LEU A 255 15.84 11.30 1.99
CA LEU A 255 15.56 11.44 3.41
C LEU A 255 14.06 11.44 3.70
N TYR A 256 13.27 12.27 3.03
CA TYR A 256 11.83 12.36 3.26
C TYR A 256 11.13 11.05 2.91
N THR A 257 11.41 10.47 1.73
CA THR A 257 10.76 9.25 1.29
C THR A 257 11.18 8.05 2.16
N GLY A 258 12.40 8.09 2.74
CA GLY A 258 12.90 7.09 3.68
C GLY A 258 12.25 7.20 5.05
N ILE A 259 12.24 8.40 5.64
CA ILE A 259 11.69 8.65 6.97
C ILE A 259 10.15 8.59 6.94
N MET A 260 9.52 9.42 6.11
CA MET A 260 8.07 9.54 6.07
C MET A 260 7.45 8.41 5.27
N GLY A 261 7.87 8.22 4.02
CA GLY A 261 7.28 7.23 3.13
C GLY A 261 7.47 5.78 3.62
N SER A 262 8.71 5.38 3.89
CA SER A 262 9.03 4.03 4.36
C SER A 262 8.90 3.90 5.88
N GLY A 263 9.59 4.71 6.67
CA GLY A 263 9.63 4.59 8.12
C GLY A 263 8.26 4.76 8.76
N VAL A 264 7.74 5.99 8.81
CA VAL A 264 6.45 6.33 9.41
C VAL A 264 5.31 5.66 8.66
N GLY A 265 5.29 5.76 7.33
CA GLY A 265 4.22 5.28 6.47
C GLY A 265 3.97 3.77 6.62
N TYR A 266 5.00 2.92 6.51
CA TYR A 266 4.79 1.48 6.66
C TYR A 266 4.50 1.07 8.11
N VAL A 267 5.02 1.78 9.11
CA VAL A 267 4.64 1.54 10.52
C VAL A 267 3.13 1.80 10.70
N VAL A 268 2.64 2.92 10.18
CA VAL A 268 1.20 3.26 10.22
C VAL A 268 0.38 2.24 9.44
N MET A 269 0.80 1.87 8.23
CA MET A 269 0.11 0.87 7.42
C MET A 269 0.08 -0.50 8.11
N THR A 270 1.20 -0.95 8.66
CA THR A 270 1.31 -2.23 9.37
C THR A 270 0.45 -2.24 10.63
N TRP A 271 0.38 -1.12 11.35
CA TRP A 271 -0.52 -0.96 12.50
C TRP A 271 -2.00 -1.05 12.08
N CYS A 272 -2.38 -0.45 10.95
CA CYS A 272 -3.73 -0.60 10.40
C CYS A 272 -4.05 -2.05 10.00
N VAL A 273 -3.08 -2.76 9.41
CA VAL A 273 -3.21 -4.21 9.12
C VAL A 273 -3.44 -5.01 10.40
N GLU A 274 -2.68 -4.73 11.46
CA GLU A 274 -2.85 -5.37 12.77
C GLU A 274 -4.25 -5.12 13.34
N LYS A 275 -4.75 -3.87 13.29
CA LYS A 275 -6.02 -3.48 13.95
C LYS A 275 -7.28 -3.81 13.16
N ARG A 276 -7.27 -3.72 11.82
CA ARG A 276 -8.46 -3.85 10.98
C ARG A 276 -8.32 -4.91 9.87
N GLY A 277 -7.13 -5.47 9.72
CA GLY A 277 -6.84 -6.51 8.75
C GLY A 277 -6.36 -5.98 7.38
N PRO A 278 -5.85 -6.89 6.53
CA PRO A 278 -5.25 -6.53 5.25
C PRO A 278 -6.26 -5.99 4.25
N VAL A 279 -7.47 -6.56 4.16
CA VAL A 279 -8.54 -6.11 3.24
C VAL A 279 -9.03 -4.69 3.57
N PHE A 280 -9.10 -4.34 4.86
CA PHE A 280 -9.46 -2.98 5.25
C PHE A 280 -8.38 -2.00 4.78
N THR A 281 -7.12 -2.33 5.04
CA THR A 281 -5.97 -1.47 4.72
C THR A 281 -5.82 -1.29 3.22
N SER A 282 -5.95 -2.37 2.43
CA SER A 282 -5.80 -2.28 0.98
C SER A 282 -6.86 -1.40 0.32
N ALA A 283 -8.06 -1.34 0.89
CA ALA A 283 -9.16 -0.53 0.41
C ALA A 283 -8.82 0.98 0.36
N PHE A 284 -7.89 1.46 1.19
CA PHE A 284 -7.48 2.87 1.19
C PHE A 284 -6.44 3.21 0.12
N ILE A 285 -5.71 2.23 -0.43
CA ILE A 285 -4.63 2.47 -1.41
C ILE A 285 -5.08 3.35 -2.58
N PRO A 286 -6.27 3.16 -3.19
CA PRO A 286 -6.71 4.02 -4.28
C PRO A 286 -6.91 5.50 -3.91
N ILE A 287 -7.09 5.84 -2.63
CA ILE A 287 -7.20 7.22 -2.15
C ILE A 287 -5.87 7.97 -2.34
N ILE A 288 -4.73 7.27 -2.28
CA ILE A 288 -3.41 7.84 -2.62
C ILE A 288 -3.49 8.54 -3.98
N GLN A 289 -4.11 7.90 -4.97
CA GLN A 289 -4.20 8.45 -6.32
C GLN A 289 -5.07 9.71 -6.40
N ILE A 290 -6.15 9.76 -5.62
CA ILE A 290 -6.99 10.97 -5.52
C ILE A 290 -6.16 12.10 -4.90
N MET A 291 -5.42 11.82 -3.83
CA MET A 291 -4.57 12.82 -3.18
C MET A 291 -3.43 13.29 -4.08
N VAL A 292 -2.79 12.39 -4.85
CA VAL A 292 -1.78 12.76 -5.86
C VAL A 292 -2.39 13.68 -6.91
N ALA A 293 -3.55 13.34 -7.47
CA ALA A 293 -4.22 14.18 -8.47
C ALA A 293 -4.58 15.57 -7.92
N MET A 294 -4.98 15.68 -6.64
CA MET A 294 -5.20 16.97 -5.99
C MET A 294 -3.90 17.76 -5.82
N ILE A 295 -2.82 17.11 -5.39
CA ILE A 295 -1.50 17.76 -5.26
C ILE A 295 -1.01 18.25 -6.63
N ASP A 296 -1.12 17.43 -7.67
CA ASP A 296 -0.74 17.81 -9.03
C ASP A 296 -1.56 19.01 -9.55
N PHE A 297 -2.86 19.07 -9.25
CA PHE A 297 -3.69 20.22 -9.59
C PHE A 297 -3.28 21.51 -8.85
N PHE A 298 -3.15 21.46 -7.52
CA PHE A 298 -2.89 22.67 -6.72
C PHE A 298 -1.45 23.17 -6.85
N PHE A 299 -0.47 22.26 -6.90
CA PHE A 299 0.95 22.61 -6.85
C PHE A 299 1.65 22.56 -8.20
N LEU A 300 1.24 21.66 -9.11
CA LEU A 300 1.81 21.57 -10.46
C LEU A 300 0.95 22.25 -11.53
N HIS A 301 -0.22 22.79 -11.15
CA HIS A 301 -1.16 23.45 -12.06
C HIS A 301 -1.59 22.56 -13.23
N GLU A 302 -1.61 21.25 -13.03
CA GLU A 302 -2.15 20.29 -14.01
C GLU A 302 -3.68 20.32 -14.02
N ASN A 303 -4.34 20.04 -15.15
CA ASN A 303 -5.80 20.11 -15.24
C ASN A 303 -6.51 18.91 -14.58
N LEU A 304 -7.61 19.16 -13.86
CA LEU A 304 -8.52 18.11 -13.39
C LEU A 304 -9.48 17.69 -14.51
N TYR A 305 -9.68 16.38 -14.63
CA TYR A 305 -10.54 15.79 -15.66
C TYR A 305 -11.77 15.08 -15.06
N LEU A 306 -12.88 15.08 -15.79
CA LEU A 306 -14.17 14.54 -15.36
C LEU A 306 -14.10 13.08 -14.88
N GLY A 307 -13.32 12.24 -15.55
CA GLY A 307 -13.21 10.84 -15.16
C GLY A 307 -12.51 10.62 -13.83
N SER A 308 -11.59 11.51 -13.44
CA SER A 308 -10.98 11.50 -12.10
C SER A 308 -12.03 11.76 -11.01
N VAL A 309 -12.94 12.72 -11.22
CA VAL A 309 -14.00 13.06 -10.28
C VAL A 309 -15.02 11.92 -10.15
N LEU A 310 -15.56 11.44 -11.28
CA LEU A 310 -16.56 10.38 -11.27
C LEU A 310 -15.99 9.06 -10.72
N GLY A 311 -14.76 8.71 -11.12
CA GLY A 311 -14.07 7.54 -10.61
C GLY A 311 -13.84 7.61 -9.10
N SER A 312 -13.45 8.77 -8.58
CA SER A 312 -13.26 9.01 -7.14
C SER A 312 -14.56 8.81 -6.35
N ILE A 313 -15.68 9.36 -6.83
CA ILE A 313 -17.00 9.20 -6.17
C ILE A 313 -17.39 7.72 -6.11
N LEU A 314 -17.32 7.03 -7.25
CA LEU A 314 -17.70 5.62 -7.34
C LEU A 314 -16.82 4.74 -6.44
N MET A 315 -15.53 5.05 -6.37
CA MET A 315 -14.57 4.37 -5.52
C MET A 315 -14.90 4.55 -4.02
N ILE A 316 -15.14 5.79 -3.57
CA ILE A 316 -15.50 6.08 -2.16
C ILE A 316 -16.79 5.35 -1.76
N LEU A 317 -17.79 5.31 -2.65
CA LEU A 317 -19.03 4.55 -2.42
C LEU A 317 -18.76 3.05 -2.26
N GLY A 318 -17.93 2.47 -3.14
CA GLY A 318 -17.53 1.06 -3.04
C GLY A 318 -16.83 0.74 -1.72
N LEU A 319 -15.90 1.61 -1.29
CA LEU A 319 -15.21 1.49 0.00
C LEU A 319 -16.18 1.55 1.17
N TYR A 320 -17.13 2.48 1.15
CA TYR A 320 -18.15 2.58 2.20
C TYR A 320 -18.97 1.29 2.34
N ILE A 321 -19.42 0.71 1.22
CA ILE A 321 -20.19 -0.53 1.21
C ILE A 321 -19.35 -1.71 1.72
N LEU A 322 -18.08 -1.82 1.31
CA LEU A 322 -17.15 -2.84 1.79
C LEU A 322 -16.94 -2.75 3.30
N LEU A 323 -16.68 -1.54 3.82
CA LEU A 323 -16.47 -1.28 5.24
C LEU A 323 -17.73 -1.55 6.05
N TRP A 324 -18.91 -1.23 5.51
CA TRP A 324 -20.19 -1.55 6.12
C TRP A 324 -20.38 -3.07 6.24
N GLY A 325 -20.05 -3.84 5.19
CA GLY A 325 -20.04 -5.30 5.23
C GLY A 325 -19.12 -5.86 6.32
N LYS A 326 -17.89 -5.33 6.44
CA LYS A 326 -16.95 -5.73 7.50
C LYS A 326 -17.44 -5.39 8.90
N LYS A 327 -18.03 -4.20 9.10
CA LYS A 327 -18.60 -3.80 10.39
C LYS A 327 -19.73 -4.74 10.80
N ARG A 328 -20.56 -5.15 9.85
CA ARG A 328 -21.66 -6.08 10.10
C ARG A 328 -21.18 -7.46 10.54
N ASP A 329 -20.16 -8.02 9.87
CA ASP A 329 -19.58 -9.30 10.29
C ASP A 329 -18.98 -9.24 11.70
N ALA A 330 -18.33 -8.14 12.06
CA ALA A 330 -17.78 -7.96 13.41
C ALA A 330 -18.88 -7.89 14.48
N LEU A 331 -20.02 -7.26 14.18
CA LEU A 331 -21.18 -7.20 15.06
C LEU A 331 -21.85 -8.59 15.20
N GLU A 332 -22.00 -9.32 14.10
CA GLU A 332 -22.57 -10.67 14.09
C GLU A 332 -21.69 -11.62 14.94
N ALA A 333 -20.36 -11.59 14.76
CA ALA A 333 -19.41 -12.40 15.54
C ALA A 333 -19.39 -12.04 17.04
N SER A 334 -19.49 -10.76 17.39
CA SER A 334 -19.59 -10.34 18.79
C SER A 334 -20.91 -10.80 19.43
N SER A 335 -22.00 -10.80 18.67
CA SER A 335 -23.31 -11.25 19.16
C SER A 335 -23.37 -12.77 19.37
N SER A 336 -22.70 -13.55 18.52
CA SER A 336 -22.63 -15.01 18.70
C SER A 336 -21.78 -15.38 19.91
N ALA A 337 -20.63 -14.72 20.10
CA ALA A 337 -19.77 -14.96 21.27
C ALA A 337 -20.50 -14.63 22.60
N ALA A 338 -21.26 -13.53 22.64
CA ALA A 338 -22.04 -13.17 23.82
C ALA A 338 -23.12 -14.21 24.15
N LYS A 339 -23.78 -14.79 23.14
CA LYS A 339 -24.77 -15.86 23.33
C LYS A 339 -24.15 -17.17 23.80
N GLU A 340 -22.98 -17.52 23.29
CA GLU A 340 -22.22 -18.70 23.73
C GLU A 340 -21.80 -18.58 25.21
N GLU A 341 -21.31 -17.40 25.64
CA GLU A 341 -21.00 -17.15 27.05
C GLU A 341 -22.23 -17.22 27.96
N GLU A 342 -23.39 -16.80 27.48
CA GLU A 342 -24.66 -16.83 28.24
C GLU A 342 -25.19 -18.26 28.38
N GLU A 343 -25.12 -19.07 27.31
CA GLU A 343 -25.46 -20.51 27.35
C GLU A 343 -24.50 -21.31 28.25
N ASP A 344 -23.20 -21.03 28.22
CA ASP A 344 -22.23 -21.71 29.07
C ASP A 344 -22.43 -21.37 30.56
N LYS A 345 -22.79 -20.11 30.88
CA LYS A 345 -23.18 -19.72 32.24
C LYS A 345 -24.46 -20.42 32.69
N GLU A 346 -25.47 -20.53 31.83
CA GLU A 346 -26.68 -21.28 32.16
C GLU A 346 -26.43 -22.77 32.40
N LYS A 347 -25.54 -23.40 31.62
CA LYS A 347 -25.17 -24.81 31.81
C LYS A 347 -24.39 -25.03 33.11
N GLN A 348 -23.54 -24.09 33.51
CA GLN A 348 -22.81 -24.16 34.78
C GLN A 348 -23.69 -23.91 36.01
N VAL A 349 -24.78 -23.15 35.89
CA VAL A 349 -25.74 -22.91 36.98
C VAL A 349 -26.72 -24.09 37.17
N LYS A 350 -26.92 -24.91 36.13
CA LYS A 350 -27.80 -26.09 36.13
C LYS A 350 -27.08 -27.40 36.49
N SER A 351 -25.75 -27.38 36.63
CA SER A 351 -24.92 -28.49 37.14
C SER A 351 -24.55 -28.24 38.59
#